data_AF-A0A1F8NT89-F1
#
_entry.id   AF-A0A1F8NT89-F1
#
_cell.length_a   1.000
_cell.length_b   1.000
_cell.length_c   1.000
_cell.angle_alpha   90.00
_cell.angle_beta   90.00
_cell.angle_gamma   90.00
#
_symmetry.space_group_name_H-M   'P 1'
#
loop_
_entity.id
_entity.type
_entity.pdbx_description
1 polymer ?
#
loop_
_entity_poly.entity_id
_entity_poly.type
_entity_poly.pdbx_seq_one_letter_code
_entity_poly.pdbx_strand_id
1 'polypeptide(L)' 'MSKTRAPRKGRSRRREEGWPLVVYLWIMGLGLLSYIVVGEMALRARPHPIHWAAALLGGVAGAGVGWLWYRWRGDVV' A
#
# COMPACT_ATOMS: atom_id res chain seq x y z
N MET A 1 -34.43 -14.18 -28.84
CA MET A 1 -34.18 -12.89 -28.15
C MET A 1 -32.84 -12.97 -27.40
N SER A 2 -31.78 -12.42 -27.98
CA SER A 2 -30.45 -12.41 -27.36
C SER A 2 -30.37 -11.28 -26.32
N LYS A 3 -30.19 -11.62 -25.04
CA LYS A 3 -29.86 -10.64 -24.00
C LYS A 3 -28.37 -10.31 -24.12
N THR A 4 -28.05 -9.29 -24.91
CA THR A 4 -26.72 -8.68 -24.90
C THR A 4 -26.49 -8.09 -23.52
N ARG A 5 -25.72 -8.78 -22.67
CA ARG A 5 -25.28 -8.23 -21.40
C ARG A 5 -24.37 -7.04 -21.72
N ALA A 6 -24.85 -5.84 -21.41
CA ALA A 6 -24.08 -4.61 -21.57
C ALA A 6 -22.72 -4.77 -20.85
N PRO A 7 -21.61 -4.29 -21.45
CA PRO A 7 -20.34 -4.27 -20.75
C PRO A 7 -20.52 -3.41 -19.50
N ARG A 8 -20.28 -3.99 -18.32
CA ARG A 8 -20.11 -3.22 -17.08
C ARG A 8 -18.96 -2.25 -17.35
N LYS A 9 -19.32 -1.00 -17.66
CA LYS A 9 -18.40 0.12 -17.84
C LYS A 9 -17.58 0.19 -16.56
N GLY A 10 -16.37 -0.38 -16.61
CA GLY A 10 -15.39 -0.31 -15.54
C GLY A 10 -15.33 1.16 -15.15
N ARG A 11 -15.65 1.42 -13.88
CA ARG A 11 -15.74 2.76 -13.33
C ARG A 11 -14.47 3.48 -13.75
N SER A 12 -14.59 4.44 -14.66
CA SER A 12 -13.51 5.34 -15.01
C SER A 12 -13.26 6.16 -13.75
N ARG A 13 -12.49 5.59 -12.82
CA ARG A 13 -12.03 6.30 -11.64
C ARG A 13 -11.17 7.40 -12.24
N ARG A 14 -11.65 8.62 -12.09
CA ARG A 14 -10.94 9.85 -12.46
C ARG A 14 -9.46 9.60 -12.21
N ARG A 15 -8.65 9.95 -13.22
CA ARG A 15 -7.21 10.04 -13.12
C ARG A 15 -6.93 11.15 -12.10
N GLU A 16 -7.14 10.85 -10.82
CA GLU A 16 -6.77 11.70 -9.71
C GLU A 16 -5.26 11.85 -9.82
N GLU A 17 -4.77 13.08 -9.76
CA GLU A 17 -3.35 13.44 -9.94
C GLU A 17 -2.44 12.85 -8.84
N GLY A 18 -2.98 12.01 -7.96
CA GLY A 18 -2.28 11.33 -6.90
C GLY A 18 -1.67 9.98 -7.32
N TRP A 19 -0.91 9.40 -6.40
CA TRP A 19 -0.36 8.05 -6.57
C TRP A 19 -1.48 7.00 -6.62
N PRO A 20 -1.23 5.84 -7.27
CA PRO A 20 -2.17 4.72 -7.27
C PRO A 20 -2.55 4.29 -5.85
N LEU A 21 -3.81 3.89 -5.63
CA LEU A 21 -4.31 3.49 -4.30
C LEU A 21 -3.46 2.36 -3.70
N VAL A 22 -3.06 1.41 -4.54
CA VAL A 22 -2.22 0.27 -4.14
C VAL A 22 -0.90 0.71 -3.49
N VAL A 23 -0.34 1.86 -3.91
CA VAL A 23 0.90 2.40 -3.32
C VAL A 23 0.65 2.83 -1.88
N TYR A 24 -0.45 3.54 -1.61
CA TYR A 24 -0.82 3.92 -0.24
C TYR A 24 -1.09 2.71 0.64
N LEU A 25 -1.75 1.67 0.09
CA LEU A 25 -1.99 0.44 0.83
C LEU A 25 -0.68 -0.27 1.23
N TRP A 26 0.30 -0.31 0.33
CA TRP A 26 1.61 -0.87 0.64
C TRP A 26 2.41 -0.02 1.63
N ILE A 27 2.36 1.32 1.52
CA ILE A 27 2.99 2.22 2.51
C ILE A 27 2.41 1.98 3.90
N MET A 28 1.08 1.98 4.03
CA MET A 28 0.41 1.77 5.32
C MET A 28 0.64 0.36 5.85
N GLY A 29 0.54 -0.65 4.99
CA GLY A 29 0.74 -2.05 5.34
C GLY A 29 2.15 -2.33 5.84
N LEU A 30 3.17 -1.95 5.07
CA LEU A 30 4.57 -2.18 5.46
C LEU A 30 5.04 -1.24 6.56
N GLY A 31 4.58 0.01 6.61
CA GLY A 31 4.87 0.91 7.72
C GLY A 31 4.36 0.37 9.05
N LEU A 32 3.10 -0.09 9.10
CA LEU A 32 2.52 -0.68 10.31
C LEU A 32 3.18 -2.03 10.63
N LEU A 33 3.41 -2.88 9.63
CA LEU A 33 4.07 -4.17 9.83
C LEU A 33 5.49 -3.99 10.39
N SER A 34 6.27 -3.03 9.89
CA SER A 34 7.61 -2.74 10.40
C SER A 34 7.56 -2.16 11.81
N TYR A 35 6.60 -1.30 12.13
CA TYR A 35 6.40 -0.83 13.52
C TYR A 35 6.19 -2.00 14.48
N ILE A 36 5.30 -2.94 14.14
CA ILE A 36 4.92 -4.05 15.02
C ILE A 36 6.02 -5.11 15.06
N VAL A 37 6.53 -5.55 13.91
CA VAL A 37 7.47 -6.67 13.83
C VAL A 37 8.88 -6.21 14.23
N VAL A 38 9.35 -5.09 13.69
CA VAL A 38 10.72 -4.62 13.98
C VAL A 38 10.74 -3.82 15.28
N GLY A 39 9.80 -2.91 15.48
CA GLY A 39 9.68 -2.19 16.74
C GLY A 39 9.32 -3.12 17.90
N GLU A 40 8.14 -3.73 17.87
CA GLU A 40 7.66 -4.47 19.04
C GLU A 40 8.13 -5.91 19.20
N MET A 41 8.62 -6.60 18.18
CA MET A 41 9.16 -7.95 18.38
C MET A 41 10.67 -7.98 18.52
N ALA A 42 11.40 -7.15 17.76
CA ALA A 42 12.87 -7.12 17.81
C ALA A 42 13.42 -6.10 18.81
N LEU A 43 12.71 -4.99 19.06
CA LEU A 43 13.23 -3.86 19.83
C LEU A 43 12.49 -3.60 21.15
N ARG A 44 11.66 -4.53 21.64
CA ARG A 44 10.83 -4.54 22.88
C ARG A 44 11.21 -3.65 24.08
N ALA A 45 12.50 -3.37 24.31
CA ALA A 45 12.99 -2.56 25.42
C ALA A 45 13.43 -1.13 24.99
N ARG A 46 13.25 -0.76 23.73
CA ARG A 46 13.68 0.50 23.14
C ARG A 46 12.52 1.50 23.17
N PRO A 47 12.80 2.79 23.35
CA PRO A 47 11.75 3.80 23.42
C PRO A 47 11.00 3.94 22.09
N HIS A 48 9.72 4.30 22.18
CA HIS A 48 8.80 4.47 21.03
C HIS A 48 9.35 5.24 19.81
N PRO A 49 10.24 6.26 19.93
CA PRO A 49 10.82 6.93 18.75
C PRO A 49 11.50 5.98 17.77
N ILE A 50 12.07 4.87 18.24
CA ILE A 50 12.74 3.89 17.38
C ILE A 50 11.72 3.05 16.61
N HIS A 51 10.55 2.78 17.18
CA HIS A 51 9.47 2.06 16.49
C HIS A 51 8.90 2.93 15.36
N TRP A 52 8.80 4.24 15.59
CA TRP A 52 8.44 5.21 14.54
C TRP A 52 9.48 5.27 13.41
N ALA A 53 10.78 5.19 13.73
CA ALA A 53 11.82 5.09 12.72
C ALA A 53 11.67 3.81 11.87
N ALA A 54 11.39 2.67 12.50
CA ALA A 54 11.11 1.43 11.77
C ALA A 54 9.86 1.54 10.87
N ALA A 55 8.81 2.21 11.35
CA ALA A 55 7.60 2.47 10.56
C ALA A 55 7.88 3.35 9.33
N LEU A 56 8.70 4.41 9.49
CA LEU A 56 9.13 5.27 8.39
C LEU A 56 9.91 4.48 7.34
N LEU A 57 10.87 3.65 7.75
CA LEU A 57 11.63 2.80 6.83
C LEU A 57 10.72 1.78 6.13
N GLY A 58 9.79 1.17 6.87
CA GLY A 58 8.77 0.27 6.33
C GLY A 58 7.86 0.96 5.32
N GLY A 59 7.45 2.20 5.58
CA GLY A 59 6.64 3.01 4.67
C GLY A 59 7.38 3.36 3.38
N VAL A 60 8.67 3.73 3.46
CA VAL A 60 9.50 3.98 2.26
C VAL A 60 9.65 2.71 1.43
N ALA A 61 9.94 1.57 2.06
CA ALA A 61 9.95 0.28 1.37
C ALA A 61 8.58 -0.03 0.75
N GLY A 62 7.50 0.25 1.47
CA GLY A 62 6.11 0.14 1.01
C GLY A 62 5.82 0.95 -0.23
N ALA A 63 6.33 2.18 -0.34
CA ALA A 63 6.19 2.98 -1.55
C ALA A 63 6.85 2.29 -2.76
N GLY A 64 8.08 1.77 -2.58
CA GLY A 64 8.78 1.05 -3.63
C GLY A 64 8.08 -0.24 -4.06
N VAL A 65 7.67 -1.07 -3.10
CA VAL A 65 6.91 -2.31 -3.36
C VAL A 65 5.57 -2.00 -4.02
N GLY A 66 4.86 -0.98 -3.55
CA GLY A 66 3.59 -0.55 -4.12
C GLY A 66 3.71 -0.07 -5.56
N TRP A 67 4.77 0.68 -5.88
CA TRP A 67 5.05 1.10 -7.26
C TRP A 67 5.39 -0.08 -8.17
N LEU A 68 6.21 -1.01 -7.69
CA LEU A 68 6.56 -2.22 -8.44
C LEU A 68 5.32 -3.09 -8.69
N TRP A 69 4.49 -3.25 -7.67
CA TRP A 69 3.21 -3.95 -7.78
C TRP A 69 2.30 -3.27 -8.80
N TYR A 70 2.11 -1.96 -8.71
CA TYR A 70 1.30 -1.20 -9.66
C TYR A 70 1.79 -1.40 -11.09
N ARG A 71 3.11 -1.42 -11.31
CA ARG A 71 3.71 -1.65 -12.63
C ARG A 71 3.40 -3.03 -13.21
N TRP A 72 3.27 -4.05 -12.36
CA TRP A 72 3.04 -5.44 -12.79
C TRP A 72 1.57 -5.86 -12.81
N ARG A 73 0.75 -5.35 -11.89
CA ARG A 73 -0.61 -5.83 -11.61
C ARG A 73 -1.68 -4.75 -11.78
N GLY A 74 -1.28 -3.49 -11.91
CA GLY A 74 -2.20 -2.34 -11.93
C GLY A 74 -2.65 -1.91 -10.53
N ASP A 75 -3.60 -0.97 -10.49
CA ASP A 75 -4.16 -0.44 -9.23
C ASP A 75 -5.27 -1.37 -8.68
N VAL A 76 -5.62 -1.17 -7.41
CA VAL A 76 -6.75 -1.86 -6.75
C VAL A 76 -8.05 -1.09 -7.07
N VAL A 77 -8.97 -1.76 -7.79
CA VAL A 77 -10.28 -1.21 -8.23
C VAL A 77 -11.43 -1.83 -7.46
#